data_AF-A0A6G1K189-F1
#
_entry.id   AF-A0A6G1K189-F1
#
_cell.length_a   1.000
_cell.length_b   1.000
_cell.length_c   1.000
_cell.angle_alpha   90.00
_cell.angle_beta   90.00
_cell.angle_gamma   90.00
#
_symmetry.space_group_name_H-M   'P 1'
#
loop_
_entity.id
_entity.type
_entity.pdbx_description
1 polymer ?
#
loop_
_entity_poly.entity_id
_entity_poly.type
_entity_poly.pdbx_seq_one_letter_code
_entity_poly.pdbx_strand_id
1 'polypeptide(L)'
;MASRCRSLAGGLSIEGYPGIGVTLAQYLPANTTLDPVAEGQNSTCSSWIPIPPMPVNLCRLAIHVPTSNSSEIVEEVWLPEDWSGRFLSTGNGGLGGCIQYPDLAFAASYGSASVGNNNGHNGTSGGAVFHQPEVLEDLVWRALYAGAVIEKEITRQFYGSTHQKSCYFGCSMGGRQGWNAAQFHPELFDGIMVGAPAVGVTGLFSHFARFLTSFGTDVESAEVSVEQWSAVQNETLRQCDDLDGATDGIVEDNRRCQPDLSTLLCGKYGHATSLVSTVCLSSFQLSLVESFFEPWYVDGQLIYSGLSHSGDEVFQATSLMGDNPTGWATEARRRKLESECMDAVPRHRSWPKNKTPTTSTLSRAIYRGSETAEPRSSTGTAKRMSTSTSRNRIAITSTCPRRCTLRPNN
;
A
#
# COMPACT_ATOMS: atom_id res chain seq x y z
N MET A 1 -0.95 7.93 36.67
CA MET A 1 -0.81 7.54 35.26
C MET A 1 0.61 7.07 34.91
N ALA A 2 1.64 7.93 34.98
CA ALA A 2 3.00 7.59 34.54
C ALA A 2 3.64 6.36 35.22
N SER A 3 3.37 6.12 36.52
CA SER A 3 3.84 4.90 37.21
C SER A 3 3.17 3.63 36.68
N ARG A 4 1.86 3.66 36.41
CA ARG A 4 1.12 2.54 35.79
C ARG A 4 1.62 2.25 34.38
N CYS A 5 1.93 3.30 33.62
CA CYS A 5 2.50 3.14 32.29
C CYS A 5 3.84 2.41 32.36
N ARG A 6 4.74 2.85 33.24
CA ARG A 6 6.04 2.19 33.44
C ARG A 6 5.91 0.77 34.00
N SER A 7 4.90 0.46 34.79
CA SER A 7 4.73 -0.91 35.30
C SER A 7 4.41 -1.92 34.20
N LEU A 8 3.78 -1.49 33.10
CA LEU A 8 3.55 -2.36 31.93
C LEU A 8 4.86 -2.76 31.22
N ALA A 9 5.94 -2.00 31.36
CA ALA A 9 7.26 -2.41 30.88
C ALA A 9 7.81 -3.65 31.61
N GLY A 10 7.32 -3.93 32.82
CA GLY A 10 7.73 -5.09 33.61
C GLY A 10 7.26 -6.45 33.05
N GLY A 11 6.42 -6.43 32.01
CA GLY A 11 5.91 -7.59 31.31
C GLY A 11 4.39 -7.61 31.23
N LEU A 12 3.89 -8.21 30.15
CA LEU A 12 2.47 -8.52 29.95
C LEU A 12 2.31 -10.03 29.93
N SER A 13 1.23 -10.52 30.54
CA SER A 13 0.80 -11.90 30.38
C SER A 13 -0.62 -11.88 29.83
N ILE A 14 -0.78 -12.41 28.62
CA ILE A 14 -2.05 -12.51 27.91
C ILE A 14 -2.25 -13.97 27.56
N GLU A 15 -3.40 -14.53 27.94
CA GLU A 15 -3.75 -15.91 27.63
C GLU A 15 -3.81 -16.12 26.11
N GLY A 16 -3.22 -17.21 25.61
CA GLY A 16 -3.17 -17.52 24.17
C GLY A 16 -2.03 -16.85 23.39
N TYR A 17 -1.26 -15.93 24.00
CA TYR A 17 -0.16 -15.23 23.34
C TYR A 17 1.18 -15.44 24.08
N PRO A 18 1.73 -16.67 24.07
CA PRO A 18 3.04 -16.91 24.66
C PRO A 18 4.12 -16.14 23.89
N GLY A 19 5.05 -15.52 24.62
CA GLY A 19 6.15 -14.77 24.01
C GLY A 19 5.80 -13.33 23.62
N ILE A 20 4.59 -12.83 23.95
CA ILE A 20 4.28 -11.40 23.87
C ILE A 20 5.28 -10.59 24.70
N GLY A 21 5.76 -9.48 24.13
CA GLY A 21 6.78 -8.64 24.75
C GLY A 21 6.48 -7.16 24.62
N VAL A 22 6.66 -6.41 25.71
CA VAL A 22 6.59 -4.95 25.69
C VAL A 22 7.96 -4.40 25.31
N THR A 23 8.04 -3.77 24.13
CA THR A 23 9.27 -3.15 23.65
C THR A 23 9.43 -1.72 24.18
N LEU A 24 8.31 -1.02 24.36
CA LEU A 24 8.27 0.35 24.88
C LEU A 24 7.06 0.53 25.78
N ALA A 25 7.22 1.24 26.89
CA ALA A 25 6.12 1.81 27.66
C ALA A 25 6.46 3.22 28.12
N GLN A 26 5.78 4.21 27.56
CA GLN A 26 6.12 5.62 27.73
C GLN A 26 4.88 6.45 28.04
N TYR A 27 4.94 7.22 29.12
CA TYR A 27 3.94 8.24 29.37
C TYR A 27 4.29 9.49 28.56
N LEU A 28 3.34 9.96 27.75
CA LEU A 28 3.49 11.10 26.87
C LEU A 28 2.44 12.16 27.21
N PRO A 29 2.86 13.39 27.59
CA PRO A 29 1.95 14.52 27.71
C PRO A 29 1.33 14.90 26.36
N ALA A 30 0.15 15.54 26.41
CA ALA A 30 -0.45 16.17 25.23
C ALA A 30 0.53 17.12 24.53
N ASN A 31 0.41 17.23 23.20
CA ASN A 31 1.29 17.97 22.30
C ASN A 31 2.74 17.45 22.19
N THR A 32 3.06 16.29 22.78
CA THR A 32 4.37 15.66 22.55
C THR A 32 4.48 15.23 21.08
N THR A 33 5.56 15.63 20.42
CA THR A 33 5.88 15.24 19.05
C THR A 33 6.88 14.10 19.04
N LEU A 34 6.67 13.11 18.17
CA LEU A 34 7.57 11.98 17.97
C LEU A 34 8.16 12.04 16.57
N ASP A 35 9.42 11.63 16.44
CA ASP A 35 10.07 11.50 15.13
C ASP A 35 9.93 10.05 14.65
N PRO A 36 9.06 9.77 13.66
CA PRO A 36 8.84 8.40 13.18
C PRO A 36 10.10 7.73 12.64
N VAL A 37 11.04 8.51 12.09
CA VAL A 37 12.30 7.97 11.55
C VAL A 37 13.23 7.59 12.69
N ALA A 38 13.35 8.43 13.71
CA ALA A 38 14.14 8.12 14.91
C ALA A 38 13.56 6.93 15.69
N GLU A 39 12.25 6.74 15.64
CA GLU A 39 11.53 5.59 16.23
C GLU A 39 11.66 4.30 15.40
N GLY A 40 12.36 4.34 14.25
CA GLY A 40 12.62 3.17 13.43
C GLY A 40 11.45 2.74 12.54
N GLN A 41 10.46 3.62 12.32
CA GLN A 41 9.38 3.35 11.38
C GLN A 41 9.95 3.18 9.97
N ASN A 42 9.42 2.20 9.23
CA ASN A 42 9.83 1.97 7.85
C ASN A 42 9.64 3.26 7.01
N SER A 43 10.64 3.63 6.23
CA SER A 43 10.65 4.88 5.45
C SER A 43 9.49 4.99 4.46
N THR A 44 9.00 3.86 3.95
CA THR A 44 7.82 3.81 3.07
C THR A 44 6.50 4.05 3.81
N CYS A 45 6.48 3.94 5.14
CA CYS A 45 5.33 4.31 5.97
C CYS A 45 5.43 5.75 6.45
N SER A 46 6.60 6.17 6.97
CA SER A 46 6.76 7.48 7.61
C SER A 46 6.65 8.66 6.65
N SER A 47 6.90 8.45 5.35
CA SER A 47 6.68 9.47 4.32
C SER A 47 5.20 9.77 4.05
N TRP A 48 4.31 8.84 4.37
CA TRP A 48 2.88 8.90 4.05
C TRP A 48 1.97 9.02 5.27
N ILE A 49 2.41 8.47 6.40
CA ILE A 49 1.62 8.32 7.62
C ILE A 49 2.45 8.91 8.76
N PRO A 50 2.51 10.25 8.90
CA PRO A 50 3.24 10.88 9.99
C PRO A 50 2.56 10.59 11.33
N ILE A 51 3.35 10.58 12.40
CA ILE A 51 2.82 10.54 13.76
C ILE A 51 2.41 11.97 14.14
N PRO A 52 1.11 12.27 14.33
CA PRO A 52 0.70 13.59 14.78
C PRO A 52 1.16 13.84 16.24
N PRO A 53 1.20 15.09 16.69
CA PRO A 53 1.40 15.38 18.12
C PRO A 53 0.37 14.63 18.97
N MET A 54 0.79 14.15 20.14
CA MET A 54 -0.11 13.42 21.04
C MET A 54 -1.35 14.29 21.37
N PRO A 55 -2.57 13.81 21.10
CA PRO A 55 -3.77 14.64 21.20
C PRO A 55 -4.15 14.90 22.66
N VAL A 56 -3.78 13.99 23.56
CA VAL A 56 -4.08 14.01 25.00
C VAL A 56 -2.91 13.41 25.78
N ASN A 57 -2.91 13.58 27.09
CA ASN A 57 -2.01 12.81 27.95
C ASN A 57 -2.34 11.32 27.83
N LEU A 58 -1.35 10.49 27.54
CA LEU A 58 -1.57 9.06 27.34
C LEU A 58 -0.36 8.21 27.74
N CYS A 59 -0.60 6.92 27.97
CA CYS A 59 0.44 5.90 27.97
C CYS A 59 0.52 5.26 26.59
N ARG A 60 1.68 5.34 25.95
CA ARG A 60 2.00 4.67 24.69
C ARG A 60 2.75 3.38 25.01
N LEU A 61 2.30 2.28 24.42
CA LEU A 61 2.99 1.00 24.43
C LEU A 61 3.35 0.62 23.00
N ALA A 62 4.55 0.06 22.81
CA ALA A 62 4.89 -0.71 21.62
C ALA A 62 5.10 -2.15 22.04
N ILE A 63 4.44 -3.07 21.34
CA ILE A 63 4.31 -4.47 21.73
C ILE A 63 4.66 -5.33 20.54
N HIS A 64 5.47 -6.35 20.79
CA HIS A 64 5.74 -7.42 19.86
C HIS A 64 4.86 -8.62 20.21
N VAL A 65 4.21 -9.20 19.19
CA VAL A 65 3.27 -10.30 19.34
C VAL A 65 3.62 -11.39 18.32
N PRO A 66 4.17 -12.53 18.74
CA PRO A 66 4.27 -13.71 17.88
C PRO A 66 2.86 -14.18 17.49
N THR A 67 2.62 -14.36 16.19
CA THR A 67 1.34 -14.87 15.66
C THR A 67 1.46 -16.32 15.18
N SER A 68 2.68 -16.77 14.89
CA SER A 68 3.02 -18.16 14.59
C SER A 68 4.51 -18.43 14.93
N ASN A 69 5.01 -19.60 14.54
CA ASN A 69 6.45 -19.91 14.63
C ASN A 69 7.31 -19.16 13.58
N SER A 70 6.68 -18.49 12.62
CA SER A 70 7.37 -17.81 11.50
C SER A 70 6.77 -16.45 11.15
N SER A 71 5.92 -15.88 11.99
CA SER A 71 5.32 -14.56 11.80
C SER A 71 5.04 -13.87 13.13
N GLU A 72 4.98 -12.56 13.08
CA GLU A 72 4.76 -11.69 14.22
C GLU A 72 4.12 -10.38 13.76
N ILE A 73 3.49 -9.69 14.70
CA ILE A 73 3.01 -8.33 14.52
C ILE A 73 3.64 -7.41 15.54
N VAL A 74 3.81 -6.15 15.15
CA VAL A 74 4.11 -5.04 16.05
C VAL A 74 2.85 -4.21 16.22
N GLU A 75 2.50 -3.95 17.47
CA GLU A 75 1.31 -3.19 17.84
C GLU A 75 1.70 -1.95 18.63
N GLU A 76 1.00 -0.87 18.36
CA GLU A 76 1.01 0.31 19.22
C GLU A 76 -0.33 0.48 19.90
N VAL A 77 -0.29 0.62 21.22
CA VAL A 77 -1.45 0.82 22.08
C VAL A 77 -1.34 2.17 22.76
N TRP A 78 -2.35 3.01 22.59
CA TRP A 78 -2.42 4.34 23.18
C TRP A 78 -3.57 4.35 24.19
N LEU A 79 -3.22 4.62 25.45
CA LEU A 79 -4.13 4.57 26.61
C LEU A 79 -4.26 5.99 27.20
N PRO A 80 -5.28 6.77 26.82
CA PRO A 80 -5.53 8.10 27.37
C PRO A 80 -5.65 8.12 28.89
N GLU A 81 -5.20 9.20 29.53
CA GLU A 81 -5.43 9.42 30.96
C GLU A 81 -6.94 9.55 31.26
N ASP A 82 -7.64 10.36 30.47
CA ASP A 82 -9.08 10.52 30.51
C ASP A 82 -9.77 9.48 29.61
N TRP A 83 -9.85 8.25 30.10
CA TRP A 83 -10.46 7.15 29.37
C TRP A 83 -11.99 7.19 29.44
N SER A 84 -12.62 7.17 28.28
CA SER A 84 -14.08 7.18 28.10
C SER A 84 -14.76 5.84 28.40
N GLY A 85 -13.99 4.80 28.72
CA GLY A 85 -14.47 3.42 28.81
C GLY A 85 -14.58 2.72 27.45
N ARG A 86 -14.20 3.38 26.35
CA ARG A 86 -14.27 2.80 24.99
C ARG A 86 -12.93 2.23 24.56
N PHE A 87 -13.02 1.20 23.75
CA PHE A 87 -11.92 0.57 23.04
C PHE A 87 -12.11 0.82 21.53
N LEU A 88 -11.03 1.09 20.80
CA LEU A 88 -11.08 1.32 19.35
C LEU A 88 -9.85 0.75 18.63
N SER A 89 -10.08 -0.26 17.78
CA SER A 89 -9.03 -0.79 16.90
C SER A 89 -9.04 -0.09 15.54
N THR A 90 -7.85 0.23 15.05
CA THR A 90 -7.63 0.84 13.73
C THR A 90 -7.27 -0.20 12.67
N GLY A 91 -7.36 0.18 11.39
CA GLY A 91 -6.99 -0.67 10.26
C GLY A 91 -5.65 -0.31 9.61
N ASN A 92 -5.43 -0.83 8.41
CA ASN A 92 -4.28 -0.51 7.56
C ASN A 92 -4.69 -0.08 6.14
N GLY A 93 -3.75 0.49 5.38
CA GLY A 93 -3.95 0.90 3.99
C GLY A 93 -3.14 0.06 3.00
N GLY A 94 -3.71 -0.19 1.82
CA GLY A 94 -3.04 -0.95 0.75
C GLY A 94 -2.58 -2.35 1.18
N LEU A 95 -1.49 -2.82 0.59
CA LEU A 95 -0.84 -4.08 1.00
C LEU A 95 0.20 -3.85 2.11
N GLY A 96 0.16 -2.69 2.77
CA GLY A 96 1.21 -2.28 3.69
C GLY A 96 1.00 -2.78 5.11
N GLY A 97 2.11 -2.81 5.83
CA GLY A 97 2.21 -3.02 7.26
C GLY A 97 2.52 -1.73 8.01
N CYS A 98 1.76 -0.69 7.73
CA CYS A 98 1.94 0.62 8.35
C CYS A 98 0.82 0.86 9.37
N ILE A 99 1.21 1.07 10.63
CA ILE A 99 0.31 1.53 11.70
C ILE A 99 -0.24 2.91 11.31
N GLN A 100 -1.57 3.08 11.36
CA GLN A 100 -2.25 4.33 11.04
C GLN A 100 -2.24 5.27 12.26
N TYR A 101 -1.09 5.91 12.53
CA TYR A 101 -0.94 6.82 13.67
C TYR A 101 -1.94 7.99 13.72
N PRO A 102 -2.36 8.59 12.58
CA PRO A 102 -3.44 9.58 12.60
C PRO A 102 -4.76 9.02 13.14
N ASP A 103 -5.10 7.77 12.82
CA ASP A 103 -6.32 7.12 13.30
C ASP A 103 -6.22 6.75 14.79
N LEU A 104 -5.04 6.31 15.24
CA LEU A 104 -4.74 6.12 16.67
C LEU A 104 -4.92 7.42 17.46
N ALA A 105 -4.36 8.51 16.95
CA ALA A 105 -4.50 9.82 17.58
C ALA A 105 -5.96 10.30 17.57
N PHE A 106 -6.67 10.11 16.46
CA PHE A 106 -8.10 10.41 16.39
C PHE A 106 -8.86 9.65 17.48
N ALA A 107 -8.68 8.33 17.60
CA ALA A 107 -9.34 7.52 18.61
C ALA A 107 -9.00 7.94 20.05
N ALA A 108 -7.70 8.15 20.33
CA ALA A 108 -7.22 8.61 21.63
C ALA A 108 -7.77 9.99 22.01
N SER A 109 -7.96 10.89 21.02
CA SER A 109 -8.52 12.24 21.26
C SER A 109 -9.96 12.21 21.78
N TYR A 110 -10.73 11.15 21.46
CA TYR A 110 -12.06 10.89 22.02
C TYR A 110 -12.04 10.06 23.31
N GLY A 111 -10.86 9.88 23.91
CA GLY A 111 -10.66 9.11 25.13
C GLY A 111 -10.85 7.60 24.94
N SER A 112 -10.69 7.07 23.72
CA SER A 112 -10.68 5.60 23.52
C SER A 112 -9.30 5.06 23.82
N ALA A 113 -9.23 3.90 24.51
CA ALA A 113 -8.05 3.05 24.40
C ALA A 113 -7.98 2.57 22.95
N SER A 114 -6.85 2.79 22.27
CA SER A 114 -6.73 2.47 20.85
C SER A 114 -5.48 1.67 20.47
N VAL A 115 -5.66 0.69 19.58
CA VAL A 115 -4.59 -0.12 18.97
C VAL A 115 -4.52 0.05 17.46
N GLY A 116 -3.30 0.00 16.95
CA GLY A 116 -2.99 -0.22 15.54
C GLY A 116 -1.78 -1.14 15.44
N ASN A 117 -1.76 -1.99 14.41
CA ASN A 117 -0.65 -2.92 14.19
C ASN A 117 -0.11 -2.83 12.77
N ASN A 118 1.04 -3.45 12.56
CA ASN A 118 1.74 -3.47 11.28
C ASN A 118 1.26 -4.59 10.34
N ASN A 119 0.09 -5.19 10.57
CA ASN A 119 -0.52 -6.14 9.61
C ASN A 119 0.40 -7.33 9.20
N GLY A 120 1.31 -7.75 10.07
CA GLY A 120 2.21 -8.89 9.86
C GLY A 120 3.58 -8.57 9.24
N HIS A 121 3.85 -7.32 8.85
CA HIS A 121 5.12 -6.95 8.22
C HIS A 121 5.40 -5.45 8.29
N ASN A 122 6.56 -4.99 7.83
CA ASN A 122 6.89 -3.56 7.82
C ASN A 122 7.01 -3.01 6.39
N GLY A 123 6.47 -1.82 6.17
CA GLY A 123 6.53 -1.11 4.89
C GLY A 123 5.31 -1.34 3.99
N THR A 124 5.32 -0.76 2.79
CA THR A 124 4.14 -0.75 1.89
C THR A 124 4.14 -1.86 0.83
N SER A 125 5.18 -2.69 0.78
CA SER A 125 5.37 -3.68 -0.29
C SER A 125 4.64 -4.99 -0.01
N GLY A 126 3.80 -5.41 -0.97
CA GLY A 126 3.21 -6.75 -0.98
C GLY A 126 4.23 -7.88 -1.19
N GLY A 127 5.50 -7.57 -1.45
CA GLY A 127 6.56 -8.58 -1.50
C GLY A 127 6.77 -9.30 -0.16
N ALA A 128 6.34 -8.70 0.96
CA ALA A 128 6.46 -9.29 2.30
C ALA A 128 5.75 -10.65 2.44
N VAL A 129 4.67 -10.89 1.69
CA VAL A 129 3.92 -12.16 1.75
C VAL A 129 4.47 -13.25 0.81
N PHE A 130 5.50 -12.94 0.02
CA PHE A 130 6.04 -13.89 -0.96
C PHE A 130 6.71 -15.09 -0.27
N HIS A 131 6.16 -16.29 -0.49
CA HIS A 131 6.55 -17.52 0.22
C HIS A 131 6.44 -17.44 1.75
N GLN A 132 5.58 -16.55 2.26
CA GLN A 132 5.34 -16.35 3.69
C GLN A 132 3.84 -16.50 4.00
N PRO A 133 3.30 -17.74 4.07
CA PRO A 133 1.86 -17.97 4.24
C PRO A 133 1.33 -17.43 5.58
N GLU A 134 2.13 -17.47 6.63
CA GLU A 134 1.74 -16.96 7.96
C GLU A 134 1.65 -15.42 7.98
N VAL A 135 2.54 -14.73 7.27
CA VAL A 135 2.48 -13.27 7.07
C VAL A 135 1.26 -12.90 6.22
N LEU A 136 0.91 -13.73 5.23
CA LEU A 136 -0.33 -13.55 4.46
C LEU A 136 -1.57 -13.71 5.35
N GLU A 137 -1.57 -14.69 6.26
CA GLU A 137 -2.68 -14.90 7.19
C GLU A 137 -2.85 -13.71 8.15
N ASP A 138 -1.73 -13.17 8.66
CA ASP A 138 -1.71 -11.93 9.46
C ASP A 138 -2.34 -10.77 8.69
N LEU A 139 -1.93 -10.56 7.43
CA LEU A 139 -2.47 -9.50 6.55
C LEU A 139 -3.96 -9.67 6.28
N VAL A 140 -4.44 -10.91 6.13
CA VAL A 140 -5.82 -11.21 5.76
C VAL A 140 -6.77 -10.98 6.93
N TRP A 141 -6.43 -11.44 8.14
CA TRP A 141 -7.34 -11.34 9.29
C TRP A 141 -6.65 -11.38 10.65
N ARG A 142 -5.58 -12.19 10.80
CA ARG A 142 -5.08 -12.60 12.13
C ARG A 142 -4.43 -11.45 12.90
N ALA A 143 -3.80 -10.50 12.22
CA ALA A 143 -3.22 -9.33 12.87
C ALA A 143 -4.30 -8.49 13.56
N LEU A 144 -5.40 -8.18 12.86
CA LEU A 144 -6.50 -7.41 13.42
C LEU A 144 -7.12 -8.13 14.63
N TYR A 145 -7.38 -9.42 14.49
CA TYR A 145 -7.94 -10.23 15.57
C TYR A 145 -7.04 -10.22 16.81
N ALA A 146 -5.75 -10.48 16.62
CA ALA A 146 -4.78 -10.53 17.72
C ALA A 146 -4.70 -9.19 18.46
N GLY A 147 -4.57 -8.08 17.73
CA GLY A 147 -4.51 -6.77 18.36
C GLY A 147 -5.77 -6.39 19.11
N ALA A 148 -6.93 -6.74 18.55
CA ALA A 148 -8.19 -6.49 19.24
C ALA A 148 -8.31 -7.28 20.55
N VAL A 149 -7.90 -8.55 20.57
CA VAL A 149 -7.97 -9.39 21.78
C VAL A 149 -6.95 -8.93 22.82
N ILE A 150 -5.71 -8.69 22.40
CA ILE A 150 -4.60 -8.31 23.28
C ILE A 150 -4.86 -6.94 23.91
N GLU A 151 -5.23 -5.94 23.12
CA GLU A 151 -5.43 -4.60 23.65
C GLU A 151 -6.61 -4.55 24.64
N LYS A 152 -7.71 -5.28 24.41
CA LYS A 152 -8.82 -5.32 25.38
C LYS A 152 -8.36 -5.80 26.75
N GLU A 153 -7.46 -6.78 26.78
CA GLU A 153 -6.89 -7.30 28.01
C GLU A 153 -5.89 -6.31 28.64
N ILE A 154 -5.05 -5.66 27.84
CA ILE A 154 -4.16 -4.58 28.31
C ILE A 154 -4.97 -3.43 28.91
N THR A 155 -6.04 -3.02 28.25
CA THR A 155 -6.97 -1.99 28.70
C THR A 155 -7.56 -2.36 30.06
N ARG A 156 -8.01 -3.62 30.22
CA ARG A 156 -8.52 -4.14 31.48
C ARG A 156 -7.47 -4.09 32.59
N GLN A 157 -6.24 -4.53 32.32
CA GLN A 157 -5.15 -4.52 33.29
C GLN A 157 -4.73 -3.10 33.68
N PHE A 158 -4.70 -2.17 32.73
CA PHE A 158 -4.23 -0.81 32.93
C PHE A 158 -5.23 0.08 33.68
N TYR A 159 -6.51 0.03 33.31
CA TYR A 159 -7.58 0.82 33.94
C TYR A 159 -8.24 0.10 35.12
N GLY A 160 -8.00 -1.20 35.29
CA GLY A 160 -8.62 -2.02 36.34
C GLY A 160 -10.10 -2.31 36.09
N SER A 161 -10.61 -2.08 34.88
CA SER A 161 -11.99 -2.34 34.47
C SER A 161 -12.06 -2.67 32.99
N THR A 162 -13.03 -3.51 32.61
CA THR A 162 -13.27 -3.85 31.21
C THR A 162 -13.85 -2.67 30.45
N HIS A 163 -13.57 -2.58 29.14
CA HIS A 163 -14.23 -1.59 28.28
C HIS A 163 -15.76 -1.77 28.32
N GLN A 164 -16.49 -0.68 28.09
CA GLN A 164 -17.95 -0.69 27.97
C GLN A 164 -18.39 -0.99 26.53
N LYS A 165 -17.63 -0.49 25.55
CA LYS A 165 -17.87 -0.69 24.13
C LYS A 165 -16.57 -0.88 23.37
N SER A 166 -16.60 -1.79 22.40
CA SER A 166 -15.51 -2.09 21.49
C SER A 166 -15.85 -1.61 20.09
N CYS A 167 -15.04 -0.74 19.50
CA CYS A 167 -15.29 -0.18 18.17
C CYS A 167 -14.13 -0.51 17.20
N TYR A 168 -14.44 -0.46 15.91
CA TYR A 168 -13.44 -0.52 14.83
C TYR A 168 -13.58 0.69 13.90
N PHE A 169 -12.45 1.21 13.43
CA PHE A 169 -12.38 2.26 12.41
C PHE A 169 -11.33 1.92 11.35
N GLY A 170 -11.72 1.92 10.08
CA GLY A 170 -10.77 1.71 8.99
C GLY A 170 -11.31 2.09 7.61
N CYS A 171 -10.41 2.51 6.72
CA CYS A 171 -10.73 2.86 5.33
C CYS A 171 -9.91 2.01 4.34
N SER A 172 -10.38 1.83 3.11
CA SER A 172 -9.67 1.04 2.08
C SER A 172 -9.47 -0.42 2.50
N MET A 173 -8.24 -0.90 2.62
CA MET A 173 -7.92 -2.22 3.16
C MET A 173 -8.30 -2.37 4.64
N GLY A 174 -8.36 -1.28 5.40
CA GLY A 174 -8.99 -1.20 6.71
C GLY A 174 -10.49 -1.42 6.63
N GLY A 175 -11.15 -0.88 5.60
CA GLY A 175 -12.55 -1.19 5.34
C GLY A 175 -12.78 -2.69 5.09
N ARG A 176 -11.88 -3.35 4.34
CA ARG A 176 -11.90 -4.82 4.16
C ARG A 176 -11.70 -5.56 5.48
N GLN A 177 -10.74 -5.13 6.30
CA GLN A 177 -10.46 -5.68 7.63
C GLN A 177 -11.69 -5.61 8.55
N GLY A 178 -12.37 -4.46 8.61
CA GLY A 178 -13.61 -4.30 9.37
C GLY A 178 -14.74 -5.20 8.88
N TRP A 179 -14.92 -5.31 7.55
CA TRP A 179 -15.89 -6.27 6.97
C TRP A 179 -15.54 -7.72 7.27
N ASN A 180 -14.26 -8.09 7.25
CA ASN A 180 -13.80 -9.43 7.60
C ASN A 180 -14.12 -9.73 9.07
N ALA A 181 -13.84 -8.81 9.99
CA ALA A 181 -14.21 -8.96 11.39
C ALA A 181 -15.74 -9.10 11.56
N ALA A 182 -16.54 -8.28 10.88
CA ALA A 182 -18.00 -8.38 10.94
C ALA A 182 -18.54 -9.76 10.48
N GLN A 183 -17.89 -10.38 9.49
CA GLN A 183 -18.32 -11.66 8.92
C GLN A 183 -17.84 -12.87 9.72
N PHE A 184 -16.59 -12.84 10.21
CA PHE A 184 -15.91 -14.03 10.75
C PHE A 184 -15.62 -13.93 12.24
N HIS A 185 -15.62 -12.73 12.81
CA HIS A 185 -15.35 -12.47 14.22
C HIS A 185 -16.32 -11.39 14.79
N PRO A 186 -17.64 -11.60 14.68
CA PRO A 186 -18.64 -10.61 15.05
C PRO A 186 -18.61 -10.22 16.53
N GLU A 187 -17.98 -11.04 17.38
CA GLU A 187 -17.75 -10.77 18.80
C GLU A 187 -16.67 -9.72 19.08
N LEU A 188 -15.84 -9.36 18.10
CA LEU A 188 -14.75 -8.42 18.32
C LEU A 188 -15.22 -6.98 18.54
N PHE A 189 -16.29 -6.53 17.89
CA PHE A 189 -16.66 -5.12 17.89
C PHE A 189 -18.18 -4.95 18.02
N ASP A 190 -18.59 -4.09 18.97
CA ASP A 190 -19.97 -3.61 19.10
C ASP A 190 -20.36 -2.66 17.95
N GLY A 191 -19.39 -1.94 17.37
CA GLY A 191 -19.60 -0.99 16.29
C GLY A 191 -18.42 -0.95 15.32
N ILE A 192 -18.69 -0.96 14.02
CA ILE A 192 -17.66 -1.01 12.97
C ILE A 192 -17.92 0.13 11.99
N MET A 193 -16.95 1.02 11.85
CA MET A 193 -16.96 2.13 10.88
C MET A 193 -15.97 1.82 9.75
N VAL A 194 -16.50 1.53 8.56
CA VAL A 194 -15.71 1.17 7.38
C VAL A 194 -15.92 2.17 6.24
N GLY A 195 -14.83 2.75 5.75
CA GLY A 195 -14.79 3.60 4.56
C GLY A 195 -14.20 2.87 3.35
N ALA A 196 -14.74 3.14 2.14
CA ALA A 196 -14.23 2.64 0.85
C ALA A 196 -13.67 1.20 0.90
N PRO A 197 -14.45 0.20 1.38
CA PRO A 197 -13.88 -1.08 1.76
C PRO A 197 -13.41 -1.88 0.55
N ALA A 198 -12.17 -2.37 0.58
CA ALA A 198 -11.59 -3.22 -0.46
C ALA A 198 -12.14 -4.66 -0.42
N VAL A 199 -13.47 -4.82 -0.41
CA VAL A 199 -14.15 -6.12 -0.53
C VAL A 199 -13.97 -6.67 -1.94
N GLY A 200 -13.95 -8.01 -2.09
CA GLY A 200 -13.63 -8.62 -3.39
C GLY A 200 -12.21 -8.29 -3.88
N VAL A 201 -11.26 -8.16 -2.93
CA VAL A 201 -9.89 -7.65 -3.14
C VAL A 201 -9.13 -8.30 -4.32
N THR A 202 -9.38 -9.58 -4.62
CA THR A 202 -8.79 -10.27 -5.76
C THR A 202 -9.29 -9.71 -7.10
N GLY A 203 -10.60 -9.46 -7.22
CA GLY A 203 -11.22 -8.81 -8.37
C GLY A 203 -10.73 -7.38 -8.54
N LEU A 204 -10.66 -6.62 -7.44
CA LEU A 204 -10.12 -5.25 -7.41
C LEU A 204 -8.69 -5.18 -7.95
N PHE A 205 -7.77 -5.98 -7.40
CA PHE A 205 -6.39 -5.98 -7.87
C PHE A 205 -6.24 -6.52 -9.29
N SER A 206 -7.10 -7.45 -9.71
CA SER A 206 -7.13 -7.93 -11.09
C SER A 206 -7.54 -6.80 -12.05
N HIS A 207 -8.54 -6.00 -11.67
CA HIS A 207 -8.98 -4.85 -12.45
C HIS A 207 -7.90 -3.77 -12.55
N PHE A 208 -7.21 -3.46 -11.44
CA PHE A 208 -6.07 -2.55 -11.47
C PHE A 208 -4.91 -3.07 -12.32
N ALA A 209 -4.60 -4.36 -12.23
CA ALA A 209 -3.57 -4.97 -13.08
C ALA A 209 -3.96 -4.86 -14.56
N ARG A 210 -5.22 -5.14 -14.91
CA ARG A 210 -5.74 -4.97 -16.27
C ARG A 210 -5.58 -3.53 -16.74
N PHE A 211 -5.96 -2.55 -15.93
CA PHE A 211 -5.77 -1.13 -16.23
C PHE A 211 -4.31 -0.80 -16.56
N LEU A 212 -3.37 -1.16 -15.67
CA LEU A 212 -1.94 -0.90 -15.89
C LEU A 212 -1.36 -1.59 -17.13
N THR A 213 -1.87 -2.77 -17.49
CA THR A 213 -1.46 -3.45 -18.72
C THR A 213 -1.98 -2.77 -19.99
N SER A 214 -3.14 -2.11 -19.91
CA SER A 214 -3.80 -1.48 -21.07
C SER A 214 -3.41 -0.02 -21.25
N PHE A 215 -3.33 0.75 -20.17
CA PHE A 215 -3.06 2.19 -20.21
C PHE A 215 -1.58 2.53 -20.04
N GLY A 216 -0.78 1.60 -19.54
CA GLY A 216 0.59 1.85 -19.15
C GLY A 216 0.72 2.13 -17.65
N THR A 217 1.97 2.28 -17.21
CA THR A 217 2.29 2.42 -15.79
C THR A 217 2.73 3.83 -15.41
N ASP A 218 2.98 4.69 -16.39
CA ASP A 218 3.61 6.00 -16.25
C ASP A 218 2.73 7.03 -16.96
N VAL A 219 2.30 8.05 -16.21
CA VAL A 219 1.46 9.15 -16.71
C VAL A 219 2.06 9.88 -17.92
N GLU A 220 3.39 9.95 -18.04
CA GLU A 220 4.05 10.66 -19.15
C GLU A 220 4.01 9.87 -20.46
N SER A 221 3.85 8.56 -20.38
CA SER A 221 3.86 7.65 -21.55
C SER A 221 2.63 6.77 -21.64
N ALA A 222 1.57 7.13 -20.90
CA ALA A 222 0.31 6.41 -20.89
C ALA A 222 -0.40 6.49 -22.24
N GLU A 223 -1.16 5.43 -22.57
CA GLU A 223 -1.94 5.34 -23.80
C GLU A 223 -3.03 6.43 -23.89
N VAL A 224 -3.54 6.88 -22.74
CA VAL A 224 -4.48 7.99 -22.60
C VAL A 224 -3.85 9.04 -21.71
N SER A 225 -3.62 10.24 -22.24
CA SER A 225 -2.94 11.32 -21.52
C SER A 225 -3.82 11.92 -20.42
N VAL A 226 -3.20 12.67 -19.49
CA VAL A 226 -3.92 13.39 -18.43
C VAL A 226 -4.90 14.42 -19.01
N GLU A 227 -4.54 15.08 -20.12
CA GLU A 227 -5.42 16.01 -20.82
C GLU A 227 -6.62 15.29 -21.42
N GLN A 228 -6.43 14.08 -21.95
CA GLN A 228 -7.52 13.25 -22.48
C GLN A 228 -8.45 12.77 -21.35
N TRP A 229 -7.92 12.35 -20.20
CA TRP A 229 -8.73 12.06 -19.01
C TRP A 229 -9.48 13.30 -18.49
N SER A 230 -8.89 14.49 -18.61
CA SER A 230 -9.57 15.74 -18.26
C SER A 230 -10.73 16.04 -19.22
N ALA A 231 -10.59 15.70 -20.50
CA ALA A 231 -11.69 15.79 -21.46
C ALA A 231 -12.82 14.79 -21.14
N VAL A 232 -12.47 13.56 -20.72
CA VAL A 232 -13.45 12.56 -20.23
C VAL A 232 -14.19 13.09 -19.00
N GLN A 233 -13.47 13.57 -17.99
CA GLN A 233 -14.08 14.11 -16.77
C GLN A 233 -15.01 15.30 -17.06
N ASN A 234 -14.58 16.24 -17.90
CA ASN A 234 -15.41 17.39 -18.28
C ASN A 234 -16.66 16.96 -19.03
N GLU A 235 -16.56 15.96 -19.92
CA GLU A 235 -17.72 15.44 -20.63
C GLU A 235 -18.66 14.68 -19.71
N THR A 236 -18.14 13.91 -18.74
CA THR A 236 -18.94 13.32 -17.66
C THR A 236 -19.71 14.40 -16.92
N LEU A 237 -19.04 15.43 -16.40
CA LEU A 237 -19.71 16.51 -15.66
C LEU A 237 -20.73 17.25 -16.52
N ARG A 238 -20.40 17.54 -17.80
CA ARG A 238 -21.34 18.18 -18.73
C ARG A 238 -22.64 17.37 -18.92
N GLN A 239 -22.55 16.04 -18.86
CA GLN A 239 -23.71 15.17 -19.03
C GLN A 239 -24.41 14.81 -17.70
N CYS A 240 -23.69 14.87 -16.58
CA CYS A 240 -24.14 14.25 -15.33
C CYS A 240 -24.30 15.19 -14.12
N ASP A 241 -23.66 16.37 -14.10
CA ASP A 241 -23.66 17.30 -12.95
C ASP A 241 -25.11 17.67 -12.56
N ASP A 242 -25.90 18.20 -13.50
CA ASP A 242 -27.29 18.61 -13.25
C ASP A 242 -28.30 17.46 -13.04
N LEU A 243 -27.87 16.19 -12.96
CA LEU A 243 -28.79 15.07 -12.76
C LEU A 243 -29.45 15.08 -11.37
N ASP A 244 -28.78 15.62 -10.36
CA ASP A 244 -29.33 15.81 -9.01
C ASP A 244 -30.04 17.17 -8.83
N GLY A 245 -29.97 18.05 -9.83
CA GLY A 245 -30.59 19.38 -9.84
C GLY A 245 -29.69 20.50 -9.34
N ALA A 246 -28.40 20.24 -9.11
CA ALA A 246 -27.35 21.24 -8.91
C ALA A 246 -26.33 21.19 -10.05
N THR A 247 -25.79 22.34 -10.45
CA THR A 247 -24.63 22.41 -11.36
C THR A 247 -23.47 22.97 -10.56
N ASP A 248 -22.78 22.10 -9.83
CA ASP A 248 -21.72 22.48 -8.89
C ASP A 248 -20.40 21.71 -9.11
N GLY A 249 -20.35 20.90 -10.17
CA GLY A 249 -19.20 20.08 -10.54
C GLY A 249 -19.11 18.79 -9.75
N ILE A 250 -20.22 18.33 -9.15
CA ILE A 250 -20.30 17.10 -8.37
C ILE A 250 -21.32 16.17 -9.01
N VAL A 251 -21.01 14.88 -9.08
CA VAL A 251 -21.98 13.84 -9.45
C VAL A 251 -22.51 13.20 -8.17
N GLU A 252 -23.62 13.69 -7.63
CA GLU A 252 -24.13 13.27 -6.31
C GLU A 252 -24.65 11.81 -6.32
N ASP A 253 -25.23 11.35 -7.43
CA ASP A 253 -25.67 9.96 -7.64
C ASP A 253 -25.08 9.36 -8.92
N ASN A 254 -23.86 8.83 -8.81
CA ASN A 254 -23.13 8.20 -9.91
C ASN A 254 -23.85 7.02 -10.58
N ARG A 255 -24.84 6.40 -9.94
CA ARG A 255 -25.66 5.32 -10.54
C ARG A 255 -26.53 5.83 -11.69
N ARG A 256 -26.83 7.13 -11.69
CA ARG A 256 -27.62 7.80 -12.74
C ARG A 256 -26.74 8.38 -13.85
N CYS A 257 -25.44 8.50 -13.61
CA CYS A 257 -24.49 9.01 -14.58
C CYS A 257 -24.05 7.89 -15.53
N GLN A 258 -24.46 8.00 -16.79
CA GLN A 258 -24.08 7.08 -17.87
C GLN A 258 -23.71 7.94 -19.10
N PRO A 259 -22.54 8.61 -19.06
CA PRO A 259 -22.18 9.58 -20.09
C PRO A 259 -21.91 8.89 -21.42
N ASP A 260 -22.40 9.45 -22.52
CA ASP A 260 -22.02 9.05 -23.87
C ASP A 260 -20.65 9.65 -24.21
N LEU A 261 -19.58 8.86 -24.02
CA LEU A 261 -18.21 9.28 -24.32
C LEU A 261 -17.89 9.29 -25.83
N SER A 262 -18.80 8.82 -26.69
CA SER A 262 -18.59 8.84 -28.15
C SER A 262 -18.54 10.26 -28.74
N THR A 263 -18.98 11.26 -27.97
CA THR A 263 -18.85 12.68 -28.27
C THR A 263 -17.38 13.11 -28.35
N LEU A 264 -16.48 12.42 -27.65
CA LEU A 264 -15.05 12.71 -27.63
C LEU A 264 -14.27 12.06 -28.78
N LEU A 265 -14.93 11.35 -29.72
CA LEU A 265 -14.23 10.68 -30.82
C LEU A 265 -13.60 11.68 -31.79
N CYS A 266 -12.30 11.52 -32.06
CA CYS A 266 -11.59 12.38 -33.01
C CYS A 266 -12.22 12.38 -34.41
N GLY A 267 -12.33 13.56 -35.03
CA GLY A 267 -12.96 13.73 -36.34
C GLY A 267 -14.49 13.76 -36.34
N LYS A 268 -15.13 13.63 -35.17
CA LYS A 268 -16.57 13.88 -34.99
C LYS A 268 -16.81 15.16 -34.19
N TYR A 269 -18.04 15.70 -34.30
CA TYR A 269 -18.54 16.83 -33.51
C TYR A 269 -17.64 18.09 -33.48
N GLY A 270 -16.88 18.34 -34.55
CA GLY A 270 -15.97 19.49 -34.64
C GLY A 270 -14.61 19.29 -33.98
N HIS A 271 -14.34 18.11 -33.41
CA HIS A 271 -13.00 17.77 -32.93
C HIS A 271 -12.05 17.55 -34.13
N ALA A 272 -10.95 18.31 -34.16
CA ALA A 272 -9.90 18.16 -35.15
C ALA A 272 -9.35 16.73 -35.16
N THR A 273 -8.94 16.22 -36.32
CA THR A 273 -8.27 14.92 -36.48
C THR A 273 -6.84 14.90 -35.90
N SER A 274 -6.44 15.97 -35.23
CA SER A 274 -5.11 16.22 -34.66
C SER A 274 -5.28 16.91 -33.31
N LEU A 275 -4.47 16.49 -32.33
CA LEU A 275 -4.47 16.89 -30.91
C LEU A 275 -4.24 18.41 -30.65
N VAL A 276 -4.17 19.25 -31.68
CA VAL A 276 -3.61 20.60 -31.60
C VAL A 276 -4.66 21.70 -31.40
N SER A 277 -5.97 21.42 -31.54
CA SER A 277 -7.02 22.43 -31.22
C SER A 277 -8.22 21.93 -30.40
N THR A 278 -8.41 20.63 -30.26
CA THR A 278 -9.48 20.02 -29.44
C THR A 278 -8.99 18.66 -28.96
N VAL A 279 -8.97 18.45 -27.65
CA VAL A 279 -8.66 17.13 -27.07
C VAL A 279 -9.78 16.16 -27.46
N CYS A 280 -9.41 14.99 -27.96
CA CYS A 280 -10.31 13.93 -28.40
C CYS A 280 -9.65 12.56 -28.19
N LEU A 281 -10.44 11.49 -28.28
CA LEU A 281 -9.99 10.11 -28.17
C LEU A 281 -10.02 9.45 -29.55
N SER A 282 -8.97 8.68 -29.88
CA SER A 282 -9.06 7.72 -31.00
C SER A 282 -10.08 6.62 -30.68
N SER A 283 -10.54 5.87 -31.68
CA SER A 283 -11.45 4.74 -31.44
C SER A 283 -10.88 3.70 -30.45
N PHE A 284 -9.56 3.48 -30.50
CA PHE A 284 -8.87 2.59 -29.59
C PHE A 284 -8.87 3.14 -28.15
N GLN A 285 -8.50 4.41 -27.97
CA GLN A 285 -8.50 5.06 -26.66
C GLN A 285 -9.89 5.14 -26.06
N LEU A 286 -10.92 5.46 -26.85
CA LEU A 286 -12.32 5.46 -26.42
C LEU A 286 -12.73 4.08 -25.90
N SER A 287 -12.46 3.02 -26.67
CA SER A 287 -12.77 1.64 -26.27
C SER A 287 -12.05 1.25 -24.98
N LEU A 288 -10.79 1.69 -24.80
CA LEU A 288 -10.04 1.44 -23.57
C LEU A 288 -10.67 2.14 -22.37
N VAL A 289 -10.98 3.44 -22.50
CA VAL A 289 -11.63 4.26 -21.47
C VAL A 289 -12.96 3.63 -21.06
N GLU A 290 -13.84 3.31 -22.01
CA GLU A 290 -15.13 2.65 -21.74
C GLU A 290 -14.93 1.33 -20.97
N SER A 291 -13.96 0.51 -21.39
CA SER A 291 -13.69 -0.78 -20.75
C SER A 291 -13.23 -0.70 -19.28
N PHE A 292 -12.82 0.48 -18.80
CA PHE A 292 -12.44 0.73 -17.42
C PHE A 292 -13.65 0.95 -16.50
N PHE A 293 -14.73 1.52 -17.05
CA PHE A 293 -15.99 1.75 -16.34
C PHE A 293 -16.98 0.60 -16.50
N GLU A 294 -16.77 -0.28 -17.47
CA GLU A 294 -17.64 -1.43 -17.72
C GLU A 294 -17.36 -2.65 -16.82
N PRO A 295 -18.40 -3.45 -16.52
CA PRO A 295 -18.23 -4.74 -15.84
C PRO A 295 -17.32 -5.71 -16.62
N TRP A 296 -16.37 -6.31 -15.92
CA TRP A 296 -15.45 -7.29 -16.49
C TRP A 296 -15.84 -8.72 -16.13
N TYR A 297 -16.11 -9.53 -17.16
CA TYR A 297 -16.41 -10.96 -17.03
C TYR A 297 -15.29 -11.84 -17.59
N VAL A 298 -15.08 -13.01 -16.98
CA VAL A 298 -14.26 -14.12 -17.49
C VAL A 298 -15.09 -15.40 -17.35
N ASP A 299 -15.27 -16.14 -18.46
CA ASP A 299 -16.08 -17.37 -18.50
C ASP A 299 -17.50 -17.22 -17.89
N GLY A 300 -18.11 -16.04 -18.07
CA GLY A 300 -19.44 -15.70 -17.54
C GLY A 300 -19.46 -15.29 -16.06
N GLN A 301 -18.32 -15.34 -15.37
CA GLN A 301 -18.19 -14.87 -13.98
C GLN A 301 -17.75 -13.40 -13.95
N LEU A 302 -18.46 -12.58 -13.15
CA LEU A 302 -18.05 -11.21 -12.87
C LEU A 302 -16.76 -11.21 -12.04
N ILE A 303 -15.71 -10.57 -12.57
CA ILE A 303 -14.43 -10.36 -11.87
C ILE A 303 -14.46 -9.03 -11.13
N TYR A 304 -14.92 -7.96 -11.78
CA TYR A 304 -15.03 -6.63 -11.19
C TYR A 304 -16.11 -5.81 -11.90
N SER A 305 -16.80 -4.93 -11.19
CA SER A 305 -17.94 -4.15 -11.73
C SER A 305 -17.54 -3.01 -12.69
N GLY A 306 -16.25 -2.67 -12.75
CA GLY A 306 -15.79 -1.40 -13.32
C GLY A 306 -15.82 -0.28 -12.28
N LEU A 307 -15.13 0.83 -12.57
CA LEU A 307 -15.27 2.07 -11.80
C LEU A 307 -16.55 2.82 -12.20
N SER A 308 -16.94 3.80 -11.39
CA SER A 308 -18.09 4.64 -11.66
C SER A 308 -17.66 5.97 -12.27
N HIS A 309 -18.49 6.52 -13.16
CA HIS A 309 -18.39 7.91 -13.58
C HIS A 309 -18.84 8.83 -12.45
N SER A 310 -17.89 9.52 -11.82
CA SER A 310 -18.14 10.39 -10.65
C SER A 310 -17.57 11.80 -10.79
N GLY A 311 -17.10 12.18 -11.98
CA GLY A 311 -16.53 13.52 -12.20
C GLY A 311 -15.12 13.69 -11.61
N ASP A 312 -14.45 12.59 -11.27
CA ASP A 312 -13.08 12.52 -10.76
C ASP A 312 -12.20 11.58 -11.60
N GLU A 313 -12.53 11.36 -12.88
CA GLU A 313 -11.84 10.42 -13.76
C GLU A 313 -10.33 10.67 -13.88
N VAL A 314 -9.88 11.93 -13.81
CA VAL A 314 -8.45 12.26 -13.77
C VAL A 314 -7.78 11.64 -12.53
N PHE A 315 -8.42 11.74 -11.36
CA PHE A 315 -7.91 11.14 -10.12
C PHE A 315 -7.93 9.62 -10.19
N GLN A 316 -9.03 9.03 -10.68
CA GLN A 316 -9.14 7.57 -10.85
C GLN A 316 -8.01 7.02 -11.74
N ALA A 317 -7.70 7.67 -12.85
CA ALA A 317 -6.64 7.23 -13.76
C ALA A 317 -5.23 7.47 -13.19
N THR A 318 -4.96 8.67 -12.69
CA THR A 318 -3.60 9.05 -12.25
C THR A 318 -3.19 8.39 -10.94
N SER A 319 -4.14 8.06 -10.06
CA SER A 319 -3.87 7.31 -8.83
C SER A 319 -3.34 5.90 -9.10
N LEU A 320 -3.61 5.34 -10.28
CA LEU A 320 -3.07 4.04 -10.72
C LEU A 320 -1.71 4.18 -11.43
N MET A 321 -1.45 5.27 -12.17
CA MET A 321 -0.28 5.43 -13.08
C MET A 321 0.90 6.29 -12.55
N GLY A 322 0.85 6.77 -11.30
CA GLY A 322 1.82 7.73 -10.76
C GLY A 322 3.14 7.17 -10.19
N ASP A 323 4.11 8.07 -9.97
CA ASP A 323 5.46 7.82 -9.43
C ASP A 323 5.53 7.51 -7.94
N ASN A 324 4.39 7.56 -7.25
CA ASN A 324 4.28 7.18 -5.86
C ASN A 324 3.15 6.16 -5.71
N PRO A 325 3.35 4.94 -6.25
CA PRO A 325 2.27 3.98 -6.27
C PRO A 325 2.08 3.54 -4.83
N THR A 326 0.84 3.57 -4.35
CA THR A 326 0.37 2.58 -3.39
C THR A 326 1.05 1.25 -3.73
N GLY A 327 1.87 0.69 -2.82
CA GLY A 327 2.97 -0.23 -3.15
C GLY A 327 2.68 -1.45 -4.04
N TRP A 328 1.41 -1.72 -4.34
CA TRP A 328 0.95 -2.69 -5.34
C TRP A 328 1.30 -2.30 -6.80
N ALA A 329 1.26 -1.02 -7.20
CA ALA A 329 1.53 -0.63 -8.58
C ALA A 329 3.05 -0.63 -8.91
N THR A 330 3.91 -0.36 -7.92
CA THR A 330 5.36 -0.58 -8.00
C THR A 330 5.68 -2.05 -8.27
N GLU A 331 4.97 -2.96 -7.62
CA GLU A 331 5.13 -4.41 -7.78
C GLU A 331 4.64 -4.89 -9.15
N ALA A 332 3.53 -4.36 -9.66
CA ALA A 332 3.06 -4.62 -11.02
C ALA A 332 4.08 -4.14 -12.07
N ARG A 333 4.62 -2.92 -11.90
CA ARG A 333 5.68 -2.37 -12.77
C ARG A 333 6.97 -3.21 -12.66
N ARG A 334 7.37 -3.63 -11.47
CA ARG A 334 8.52 -4.52 -11.23
C ARG A 334 8.34 -5.84 -11.96
N ARG A 335 7.18 -6.49 -11.83
CA ARG A 335 6.89 -7.76 -12.51
C ARG A 335 6.82 -7.63 -14.03
N LYS A 336 6.28 -6.52 -14.54
CA LYS A 336 6.31 -6.21 -15.99
C LYS A 336 7.74 -6.07 -16.49
N LEU A 337 8.58 -5.31 -15.78
CA LEU A 337 10.00 -5.18 -16.10
C LEU A 337 10.72 -6.53 -16.02
N GLU A 338 10.40 -7.36 -15.03
CA GLU A 338 10.94 -8.72 -14.92
C GLU A 338 10.50 -9.62 -16.07
N SER A 339 9.23 -9.60 -16.47
CA SER A 339 8.75 -10.38 -17.61
C SER A 339 9.39 -9.89 -18.91
N GLU A 340 9.46 -8.57 -19.12
CA GLU A 340 10.12 -7.99 -20.28
C GLU A 340 11.62 -8.30 -20.31
N CYS A 341 12.30 -8.33 -19.15
CA CYS A 341 13.68 -8.76 -19.06
C CYS A 341 13.86 -10.25 -19.36
N MET A 342 12.95 -11.10 -18.88
CA MET A 342 12.95 -12.54 -19.15
C MET A 342 12.66 -12.85 -20.63
N ASP A 343 11.76 -12.09 -21.26
CA ASP A 343 11.42 -12.21 -22.69
C ASP A 343 12.50 -11.61 -23.60
N ALA A 344 13.22 -10.58 -23.13
CA ALA A 344 14.33 -9.96 -23.84
C ALA A 344 15.64 -10.79 -23.77
N VAL A 345 15.70 -11.86 -22.95
CA VAL A 345 16.80 -12.84 -23.03
C VAL A 345 16.66 -13.62 -24.34
N PRO A 346 17.60 -13.49 -25.30
CA PRO A 346 17.54 -14.28 -26.51
C PRO A 346 17.58 -15.77 -26.14
N ARG A 347 16.58 -16.55 -26.58
CA ARG A 347 16.63 -18.02 -26.51
C ARG A 347 17.70 -18.53 -27.48
N HIS A 348 18.97 -18.32 -27.19
CA HIS A 348 20.07 -18.85 -27.97
C HIS A 348 20.61 -20.16 -27.37
N ARG A 349 20.26 -21.24 -28.08
CA ARG A 349 20.96 -22.52 -28.28
C ARG A 349 21.31 -23.37 -27.06
N SER A 350 20.61 -24.52 -27.00
CA SER A 350 21.06 -25.82 -26.46
C SER A 350 22.27 -25.80 -25.53
N TRP A 351 22.01 -25.86 -24.22
CA TRP A 351 23.03 -26.22 -23.24
C TRP A 351 23.53 -27.65 -23.49
N PRO A 352 24.84 -27.92 -23.36
CA PRO A 352 25.33 -29.30 -23.29
C PRO A 352 24.68 -29.98 -22.07
N LYS A 353 24.08 -31.15 -22.28
CA LYS A 353 23.60 -32.03 -21.21
C LYS A 353 24.79 -32.48 -20.36
N ASN A 354 25.16 -31.69 -19.36
CA ASN A 354 25.85 -32.06 -18.12
C ASN A 354 26.42 -30.79 -17.46
N LYS A 355 25.53 -30.04 -16.78
CA LYS A 355 25.79 -29.22 -15.58
C LYS A 355 24.48 -28.52 -15.24
N THR A 356 23.86 -28.89 -14.12
CA THR A 356 22.73 -28.17 -13.53
C THR A 356 23.29 -26.92 -12.83
N PRO A 357 22.87 -25.69 -13.17
CA PRO A 357 23.21 -24.52 -12.37
C PRO A 357 22.28 -24.49 -11.14
N THR A 358 22.85 -24.39 -9.95
CA THR A 358 22.10 -24.15 -8.72
C THR A 358 21.70 -22.67 -8.63
N THR A 359 20.55 -22.41 -8.00
CA THR A 359 19.84 -21.13 -7.81
C THR A 359 20.67 -19.99 -7.22
N SER A 360 21.88 -20.23 -6.72
CA SER A 360 22.73 -19.23 -6.05
C SER A 360 23.48 -18.29 -7.00
N THR A 361 23.57 -18.61 -8.30
CA THR A 361 24.43 -17.84 -9.24
C THR A 361 23.72 -16.64 -9.88
N LEU A 362 22.38 -16.67 -9.95
CA LEU A 362 21.57 -15.56 -10.49
C LEU A 362 21.31 -14.45 -9.47
N SER A 363 21.15 -14.78 -8.19
CA SER A 363 20.92 -13.78 -7.12
C SER A 363 22.12 -12.86 -6.84
N ARG A 364 23.36 -13.32 -7.10
CA ARG A 364 24.58 -12.52 -6.84
C ARG A 364 24.83 -11.40 -7.85
N ALA A 365 24.24 -11.45 -9.04
CA ALA A 365 24.38 -10.40 -10.04
C ALA A 365 23.47 -9.19 -9.75
N ILE A 366 22.37 -9.41 -9.03
CA ILE A 366 21.34 -8.40 -8.75
C ILE A 366 21.64 -7.64 -7.44
N TYR A 367 22.33 -8.25 -6.48
CA TYR A 367 22.60 -7.65 -5.15
C TYR A 367 23.85 -6.76 -5.04
N ARG A 368 24.65 -6.59 -6.10
CA ARG A 368 25.88 -5.75 -6.05
C ARG A 368 25.66 -4.26 -6.32
N GLY A 369 24.42 -3.79 -6.25
CA GLY A 369 24.07 -2.37 -6.45
C GLY A 369 24.00 -1.52 -5.17
N SER A 370 24.17 -2.11 -3.98
CA SER A 370 23.84 -1.43 -2.71
C SER A 370 24.89 -1.56 -1.60
N GLU A 371 26.18 -1.67 -1.94
CA GLU A 371 27.25 -1.66 -0.93
C GLU A 371 28.23 -0.49 -1.14
N THR A 372 28.24 0.39 -0.14
CA THR A 372 29.32 1.31 0.30
C THR A 372 29.53 2.62 -0.47
N ALA A 373 29.06 3.72 0.13
CA ALA A 373 29.67 5.04 0.00
C ALA A 373 30.29 5.42 1.35
N GLU A 374 31.58 5.12 1.54
CA GLU A 374 32.42 5.77 2.55
C GLU A 374 33.18 6.96 1.90
N PRO A 375 33.42 8.06 2.64
CA PRO A 375 33.89 9.30 2.05
C PRO A 375 35.41 9.27 1.78
N ARG A 376 35.83 9.54 0.54
CA ARG A 376 37.26 9.70 0.20
C ARG A 376 37.75 11.11 0.47
N SER A 377 38.63 11.23 1.47
CA SER A 377 39.56 12.34 1.63
C SER A 377 40.71 12.27 0.62
N SER A 378 41.13 13.44 0.15
CA SER A 378 42.23 13.70 -0.79
C SER A 378 43.62 13.26 -0.29
N THR A 379 44.43 12.71 -1.21
CA THR A 379 45.87 13.01 -1.49
C THR A 379 46.64 11.76 -1.96
N GLY A 380 47.60 11.95 -2.88
CA GLY A 380 48.77 11.06 -2.99
C GLY A 380 48.93 10.22 -4.27
N THR A 381 49.75 10.73 -5.19
CA THR A 381 50.40 10.04 -6.32
C THR A 381 51.36 8.92 -5.88
N ALA A 382 51.37 7.76 -6.56
CA ALA A 382 52.59 6.97 -6.82
C ALA A 382 52.41 5.85 -7.86
N LYS A 383 53.48 5.64 -8.64
CA LYS A 383 53.67 4.71 -9.76
C LYS A 383 54.05 3.28 -9.31
N ARG A 384 53.79 2.33 -10.24
CA ARG A 384 54.60 1.19 -10.72
C ARG A 384 54.30 -0.26 -10.30
N MET A 385 54.28 -1.08 -11.37
CA MET A 385 54.81 -2.45 -11.56
C MET A 385 53.93 -3.69 -11.32
N SER A 386 53.35 -4.16 -12.44
CA SER A 386 53.61 -5.47 -13.09
C SER A 386 53.78 -6.71 -12.20
N THR A 387 52.84 -7.65 -12.31
CA THR A 387 53.14 -9.06 -12.61
C THR A 387 52.01 -9.69 -13.42
N SER A 388 52.38 -10.37 -14.50
CA SER A 388 51.50 -11.08 -15.41
C SER A 388 51.10 -12.44 -14.85
N THR A 389 49.82 -12.77 -14.89
CA THR A 389 49.37 -14.17 -15.05
C THR A 389 48.24 -14.20 -16.07
N SER A 390 48.55 -14.82 -17.20
CA SER A 390 47.64 -15.09 -18.30
C SER A 390 46.56 -16.08 -17.86
N ARG A 391 45.32 -15.60 -17.78
CA ARG A 391 44.13 -16.45 -17.93
C ARG A 391 43.21 -15.78 -18.94
N ASN A 392 42.95 -16.49 -20.03
CA ASN A 392 42.00 -16.14 -21.08
C ASN A 392 40.70 -15.56 -20.48
N ARG A 393 40.55 -14.24 -20.53
CA ARG A 393 39.24 -13.61 -20.36
C ARG A 393 38.59 -13.62 -21.73
N ILE A 394 37.69 -14.57 -21.95
CA ILE A 394 36.62 -14.38 -22.92
C ILE A 394 35.85 -13.15 -22.44
N ALA A 395 35.98 -12.05 -23.17
CA ALA A 395 35.16 -10.87 -22.96
C ALA A 395 33.72 -11.24 -23.35
N ILE A 396 32.91 -11.63 -22.38
CA ILE A 396 31.45 -11.59 -22.52
C ILE A 396 31.05 -10.18 -22.13
N THR A 397 31.12 -9.27 -23.10
CA THR A 397 30.30 -8.06 -23.08
C THR A 397 28.84 -8.52 -23.11
N SER A 398 28.24 -8.72 -21.95
CA SER A 398 26.78 -8.76 -21.86
C SER A 398 26.32 -7.31 -21.96
N THR A 399 25.96 -6.91 -23.17
CA THR A 399 25.15 -5.71 -23.39
C THR A 399 23.80 -5.96 -22.76
N CYS A 400 23.64 -5.60 -21.48
CA CYS A 400 22.34 -5.37 -20.90
C CYS A 400 21.73 -4.17 -21.67
N PRO A 401 20.51 -4.27 -22.23
CA PRO A 401 19.89 -3.15 -22.91
C PRO A 401 19.79 -1.95 -21.96
N ARG A 402 20.08 -0.74 -22.45
CA ARG A 402 19.97 0.52 -21.67
C ARG A 402 18.57 0.77 -21.05
N ARG A 403 17.56 -0.04 -21.35
CA ARG A 403 16.20 0.00 -20.78
C ARG A 403 16.07 -0.70 -19.42
N CYS A 404 17.09 -1.43 -18.95
CA CYS A 404 16.99 -2.27 -17.74
C CYS A 404 17.65 -1.65 -16.49
N THR A 405 17.95 -0.35 -16.49
CA THR A 405 18.50 0.35 -15.31
C THR A 405 17.43 1.22 -14.67
N LEU A 406 17.00 0.87 -13.45
CA LEU A 406 16.38 1.82 -12.53
C LEU A 406 17.41 2.91 -12.24
N ARG A 407 17.11 4.17 -12.60
CA ARG A 407 17.90 5.30 -12.09
C ARG A 407 17.58 5.43 -10.59
N PRO A 408 18.59 5.53 -9.72
CA PRO A 408 18.36 6.08 -8.40
C PRO A 408 18.06 7.57 -8.57
N ASN A 409 16.86 8.01 -8.18
CA ASN A 409 16.56 9.43 -8.06
C ASN A 409 17.21 9.95 -6.78
N ASN A 410 17.91 11.08 -6.91
CA ASN A 410 18.28 11.97 -5.81
C ASN A 410 17.04 12.59 -5.17
#